data_AF-A0A1A7YMZ7-F1
#
_entry.id   AF-A0A1A7YMZ7-F1
#
_cell.length_a   1.000
_cell.length_b   1.000
_cell.length_c   1.000
_cell.angle_alpha   90.00
_cell.angle_beta   90.00
_cell.angle_gamma   90.00
#
_symmetry.space_group_name_H-M   'P 1'
#
loop_
_entity.id
_entity.type
_entity.pdbx_description
1 polymer ?
#
loop_
_entity_poly.entity_id
_entity_poly.type
_entity_poly.pdbx_seq_one_letter_code
_entity_poly.pdbx_strand_id
1 'polypeptide(L)'
;MALGRTSGSSVFITVLYMLATCRAVPISDLLDRASQRSDKLHSLSTMLIRDMDSHFPPRVFMERPSMCHTSVLPTPNDKEQALLVPEPALMSLARSLLQAWAEPLSILSSNANTLPHPAKSSISSRIQELQEYSKSLGDGLDILSGKMGPDAQVIS
;
A
#
# COMPACT_ATOMS: atom_id res chain seq x y z
N MET A 1 32.43 50.63 -16.88
CA MET A 1 31.72 49.56 -17.62
C MET A 1 31.88 48.25 -16.87
N ALA A 2 30.77 47.51 -16.73
CA ALA A 2 30.60 46.11 -16.26
C ALA A 2 31.11 45.82 -14.83
N LEU A 3 30.30 45.67 -13.78
CA LEU A 3 29.10 44.84 -13.58
C LEU A 3 29.18 43.44 -14.21
N GLY A 4 29.33 42.44 -13.34
CA GLY A 4 28.89 41.07 -13.66
C GLY A 4 29.85 39.96 -13.23
N ARG A 5 29.96 39.66 -11.93
CA ARG A 5 30.51 38.35 -11.50
C ARG A 5 30.10 37.88 -10.10
N THR A 6 28.85 38.12 -9.68
CA THR A 6 28.34 37.67 -8.37
C THR A 6 27.07 36.81 -8.44
N SER A 7 26.45 36.67 -9.62
CA SER A 7 25.18 35.94 -9.76
C SER A 7 25.33 34.42 -9.60
N GLY A 8 26.35 33.81 -10.24
CA GLY A 8 26.53 32.35 -10.22
C GLY A 8 26.76 31.77 -8.82
N SER A 9 27.66 32.37 -8.03
CA SER A 9 28.02 31.85 -6.70
C SER A 9 26.84 31.90 -5.71
N SER A 10 26.02 32.95 -5.77
CA SER A 10 24.82 33.08 -4.94
C SER A 10 23.75 32.04 -5.30
N VAL A 11 23.55 31.79 -6.60
CA VAL A 11 22.63 30.74 -7.07
C VAL A 11 23.12 29.36 -6.67
N PHE A 12 24.43 29.07 -6.82
CA PHE A 12 25.01 27.79 -6.39
C PHE A 12 24.87 27.57 -4.88
N ILE A 13 25.16 28.58 -4.06
CA ILE A 13 24.99 28.49 -2.60
C ILE A 13 23.52 28.32 -2.24
N THR A 14 22.61 29.05 -2.90
CA THR A 14 21.16 28.92 -2.65
C THR A 14 20.66 27.53 -3.05
N VAL A 15 21.10 26.99 -4.19
CA VAL A 15 20.75 25.63 -4.62
C VAL A 15 21.32 24.59 -3.66
N LEU A 16 22.57 24.73 -3.22
CA LEU A 16 23.16 23.86 -2.20
C LEU A 16 22.43 23.96 -0.86
N TYR A 17 22.00 25.15 -0.47
CA TYR A 17 21.22 25.37 0.75
C TYR A 17 19.81 24.79 0.63
N MET A 18 19.15 24.92 -0.53
CA MET A 18 17.85 24.31 -0.81
C MET A 18 17.94 22.78 -0.92
N LEU A 19 19.04 22.23 -1.45
CA LEU A 19 19.33 20.80 -1.42
C LEU A 19 19.61 20.31 0.01
N ALA A 20 20.35 21.10 0.80
CA ALA A 20 20.63 20.80 2.21
C ALA A 20 19.41 20.98 3.14
N THR A 21 18.49 21.87 2.80
CA THR A 21 17.24 22.15 3.54
C THR A 21 16.03 21.44 2.96
N CYS A 22 16.21 20.60 1.94
CA CYS A 22 15.21 19.64 1.50
C CYS A 22 15.00 18.68 2.67
N ARG A 23 14.03 19.02 3.53
CA ARG A 23 13.69 18.23 4.71
C ARG A 23 13.25 16.86 4.21
N ALA A 24 14.16 15.90 4.29
CA ALA A 24 13.83 14.52 4.02
C ALA A 24 12.64 14.17 4.91
N VAL A 25 11.52 13.75 4.29
CA VAL A 25 10.31 13.35 5.04
C VAL A 25 10.74 12.32 6.09
N PRO A 26 10.46 12.55 7.38
CA PRO A 26 10.89 11.67 8.44
C PRO A 26 10.17 10.32 8.34
N ILE A 27 10.80 9.27 8.87
CA ILE A 27 10.26 7.90 8.84
C ILE A 27 8.90 7.82 9.53
N SER A 28 8.69 8.56 10.63
CA SER A 28 7.41 8.66 11.34
C SER A 28 6.28 9.12 10.43
N ASP A 29 6.50 10.19 9.66
CA ASP A 29 5.46 10.74 8.77
C ASP A 29 5.14 9.77 7.63
N LEU A 30 6.13 9.00 7.17
CA LEU A 30 5.91 7.95 6.17
C LEU A 30 5.11 6.78 6.75
N LEU A 31 5.41 6.36 7.99
CA LEU A 31 4.66 5.34 8.71
C LEU A 31 3.21 5.78 8.95
N ASP A 32 2.99 7.02 9.41
CA ASP A 32 1.64 7.56 9.63
C ASP A 32 0.83 7.59 8.34
N ARG A 33 1.44 8.02 7.23
CA ARG A 33 0.80 8.02 5.91
C ARG A 33 0.52 6.60 5.40
N ALA A 34 1.43 5.66 5.63
CA ALA A 34 1.23 4.26 5.29
C ALA A 34 0.07 3.66 6.10
N SER A 35 0.02 3.94 7.40
CA SER A 35 -1.07 3.53 8.30
C SER A 35 -2.43 4.03 7.81
N GLN A 36 -2.55 5.34 7.54
CA GLN A 36 -3.79 5.93 7.01
C GLN A 36 -4.25 5.29 5.69
N ARG A 37 -3.31 4.95 4.80
CA ARG A 37 -3.63 4.25 3.54
C ARG A 37 -4.08 2.81 3.78
N SER A 38 -3.43 2.10 4.70
CA SER A 38 -3.85 0.76 5.13
C SER A 38 -5.26 0.77 5.71
N ASP A 39 -5.59 1.75 6.56
CA ASP A 39 -6.93 1.91 7.13
C ASP A 39 -7.98 2.13 6.04
N LYS A 40 -7.68 2.98 5.06
CA LYS A 40 -8.56 3.22 3.92
C LYS A 40 -8.75 1.97 3.06
N LEU A 41 -7.67 1.21 2.81
CA LEU A 41 -7.73 -0.07 2.10
C LEU A 41 -8.62 -1.08 2.85
N HIS A 42 -8.44 -1.21 4.15
CA HIS A 42 -9.24 -2.10 4.99
C HIS A 42 -10.73 -1.70 5.01
N SER A 43 -11.02 -0.40 5.13
CA SER A 43 -12.37 0.15 5.08
C SER A 43 -13.05 -0.15 3.74
N LEU A 44 -12.35 0.09 2.62
CA LEU A 44 -12.84 -0.22 1.27
C LEU A 44 -13.12 -1.72 1.09
N SER A 45 -12.23 -2.58 1.57
CA SER A 45 -12.39 -4.04 1.53
C SER A 45 -13.64 -4.48 2.31
N THR A 46 -13.82 -3.95 3.51
CA THR A 46 -14.99 -4.24 4.36
C THR A 46 -16.29 -3.79 3.69
N MET A 47 -16.30 -2.59 3.08
CA MET A 47 -17.47 -2.12 2.33
C MET A 47 -17.75 -2.99 1.11
N LEU A 48 -16.72 -3.41 0.37
CA LEU A 48 -16.88 -4.29 -0.78
C LEU A 48 -17.49 -5.65 -0.37
N ILE A 49 -17.06 -6.24 0.74
CA ILE A 49 -17.65 -7.47 1.27
C ILE A 49 -19.15 -7.29 1.53
N ARG A 50 -19.55 -6.15 2.11
CA ARG A 50 -20.97 -5.86 2.38
C ARG A 50 -21.78 -5.67 1.10
N ASP A 51 -21.22 -4.96 0.12
CA ASP A 51 -21.84 -4.75 -1.18
C ASP A 51 -22.05 -6.11 -1.90
N MET A 52 -21.06 -7.01 -1.81
CA MET A 52 -21.08 -8.35 -2.38
C MET A 52 -21.89 -9.38 -1.58
N ASP A 53 -22.14 -9.18 -0.29
CA ASP A 53 -23.01 -10.06 0.49
C ASP A 53 -24.49 -9.68 0.32
N SER A 54 -24.77 -8.46 -0.16
CA SER A 54 -26.10 -8.05 -0.55
C SER A 54 -26.49 -8.73 -1.87
N HIS A 55 -27.76 -9.13 -2.03
CA HIS A 55 -28.36 -9.60 -3.29
C HIS A 55 -27.79 -10.86 -3.96
N PHE A 56 -26.67 -11.43 -3.50
CA PHE A 56 -26.30 -12.78 -3.88
C PHE A 56 -27.14 -13.79 -3.09
N PRO A 57 -27.58 -14.90 -3.71
CA PRO A 57 -28.26 -15.96 -2.97
C PRO A 57 -27.34 -16.43 -1.82
N PRO A 58 -27.90 -16.87 -0.67
CA PRO A 58 -27.10 -17.43 0.41
C PRO A 58 -26.12 -18.44 -0.16
N ARG A 59 -24.89 -18.44 0.36
CA ARG A 59 -23.63 -18.99 -0.18
C ARG A 59 -23.60 -20.50 -0.47
N VAL A 60 -24.68 -21.10 -1.00
CA VAL A 60 -24.80 -22.54 -1.24
C VAL A 60 -23.87 -23.01 -2.38
N PHE A 61 -23.33 -22.11 -3.19
CA PHE A 61 -22.48 -22.45 -4.35
C PHE A 61 -21.04 -21.90 -4.32
N MET A 62 -20.69 -21.10 -3.32
CA MET A 62 -19.29 -20.68 -3.12
C MET A 62 -18.89 -21.09 -1.70
N GLU A 63 -18.38 -22.31 -1.57
CA GLU A 63 -17.66 -22.69 -0.37
C GLU A 63 -16.52 -21.70 -0.19
N ARG A 64 -16.51 -21.01 0.96
CA ARG A 64 -15.40 -20.13 1.31
C ARG A 64 -14.15 -21.01 1.33
N PRO A 65 -13.08 -20.66 0.57
CA PRO A 65 -11.84 -21.42 0.63
C PRO A 65 -11.41 -21.58 2.08
N SER A 66 -11.01 -22.79 2.47
CA SER A 66 -10.56 -23.07 3.83
C SER A 66 -9.32 -22.25 4.21
N MET A 67 -8.56 -21.78 3.22
CA MET A 67 -7.40 -20.92 3.40
C MET A 67 -7.31 -19.85 2.31
N CYS A 68 -6.81 -18.67 2.68
CA CYS A 68 -6.43 -17.62 1.73
C CYS A 68 -5.08 -17.94 1.08
N HIS A 69 -4.81 -17.43 -0.12
CA HIS A 69 -3.55 -17.67 -0.84
C HIS A 69 -2.31 -17.14 -0.10
N THR A 70 -2.48 -16.12 0.76
CA THR A 70 -1.42 -15.57 1.61
C THR A 70 -1.17 -16.36 2.89
N SER A 71 -1.90 -17.44 3.15
CA SER A 71 -1.74 -18.24 4.39
C SER A 71 -0.37 -18.92 4.53
N VAL A 72 0.38 -19.03 3.43
CA VAL A 72 1.76 -19.53 3.43
C VAL A 72 2.77 -18.51 3.99
N LEU A 73 2.38 -17.23 4.09
CA LEU A 73 3.24 -16.19 4.64
C LEU A 73 3.21 -16.27 6.18
N PRO A 74 4.37 -16.12 6.85
CA PRO A 74 4.49 -16.28 8.30
C PRO A 74 3.97 -15.02 9.03
N THR A 75 2.67 -14.78 8.97
CA THR A 75 2.05 -13.62 9.61
C THR A 75 1.89 -13.85 11.12
N PRO A 76 2.36 -12.93 11.99
CA PRO A 76 2.08 -13.01 13.42
C PRO A 76 0.58 -12.83 13.66
N ASN A 77 -0.01 -13.68 14.49
CA ASN A 77 -1.46 -13.72 14.74
C ASN A 77 -1.86 -13.00 16.03
N ASP A 78 -0.88 -12.68 16.87
CA ASP A 78 -1.07 -12.00 18.14
C ASP A 78 0.07 -11.00 18.40
N LYS A 79 -0.13 -10.20 19.45
CA LYS A 79 0.78 -9.11 19.82
C LYS A 79 2.16 -9.66 20.20
N GLU A 80 2.19 -10.76 20.92
CA GLU A 80 3.41 -11.38 21.44
C GLU A 80 4.28 -11.87 20.28
N GLN A 81 3.68 -12.54 19.30
CA GLN A 81 4.34 -12.95 18.05
C GLN A 81 4.83 -11.73 17.27
N ALA A 82 4.01 -10.69 17.12
CA ALA A 82 4.39 -9.49 16.36
C ALA A 82 5.59 -8.76 16.97
N LEU A 83 5.67 -8.66 18.30
CA LEU A 83 6.79 -8.03 19.00
C LEU A 83 8.11 -8.81 18.91
N LEU A 84 8.05 -10.11 18.56
CA LEU A 84 9.23 -10.96 18.36
C LEU A 84 9.81 -10.87 16.94
N VAL A 85 9.04 -10.34 15.97
CA VAL A 85 9.51 -10.22 14.59
C VAL A 85 10.39 -8.97 14.45
N PRO A 86 11.61 -9.08 13.87
CA PRO A 86 12.45 -7.92 13.59
C PRO A 86 11.74 -6.91 12.68
N GLU A 87 11.94 -5.61 12.91
CA GLU A 87 11.28 -4.55 12.12
C GLU A 87 11.51 -4.68 10.59
N PRO A 88 12.72 -5.01 10.08
CA PRO A 88 12.92 -5.21 8.65
C PRO A 88 12.11 -6.39 8.09
N ALA A 89 11.94 -7.45 8.88
CA ALA A 89 11.15 -8.62 8.50
C ALA A 89 9.63 -8.31 8.51
N LEU A 90 9.15 -7.50 9.46
CA LEU A 90 7.77 -6.99 9.43
C LEU A 90 7.51 -6.13 8.18
N MET A 91 8.46 -5.28 7.81
CA MET A 91 8.37 -4.47 6.59
C MET A 91 8.35 -5.34 5.33
N SER A 92 9.25 -6.33 5.27
CA SER A 92 9.29 -7.33 4.20
C SER A 92 7.96 -8.05 4.04
N LEU A 93 7.42 -8.56 5.15
CA LEU A 93 6.14 -9.27 5.18
C LEU A 93 4.96 -8.39 4.71
N ALA A 94 4.89 -7.14 5.16
CA ALA A 94 3.84 -6.21 4.73
C ALA A 94 3.88 -5.95 3.21
N ARG A 95 5.09 -5.83 2.64
CA ARG A 95 5.31 -5.66 1.20
C ARG A 95 4.96 -6.95 0.43
N SER A 96 5.39 -8.12 0.90
CA SER A 96 5.03 -9.42 0.32
C SER A 96 3.50 -9.61 0.27
N LEU A 97 2.79 -9.25 1.35
CA LEU A 97 1.34 -9.33 1.41
C LEU A 97 0.67 -8.45 0.35
N LEU A 98 1.06 -7.18 0.25
CA LEU A 98 0.48 -6.27 -0.75
C LEU A 98 0.78 -6.74 -2.18
N GLN A 99 2.00 -7.20 -2.43
CA GLN A 99 2.40 -7.74 -3.73
C GLN A 99 1.58 -8.96 -4.11
N ALA A 100 1.31 -9.88 -3.17
CA ALA A 100 0.50 -11.07 -3.40
C ALA A 100 -0.97 -10.76 -3.77
N TRP A 101 -1.45 -9.53 -3.52
CA TRP A 101 -2.80 -9.10 -3.90
C TRP A 101 -2.86 -8.34 -5.23
N ALA A 102 -1.73 -8.00 -5.84
CA ALA A 102 -1.71 -7.22 -7.08
C ALA A 102 -2.45 -7.92 -8.24
N GLU A 103 -2.18 -9.21 -8.46
CA GLU A 103 -2.82 -10.00 -9.52
C GLU A 103 -4.29 -10.33 -9.21
N PRO A 104 -4.66 -10.82 -8.01
CA PRO A 104 -6.06 -11.05 -7.66
C PRO A 104 -6.94 -9.79 -7.80
N LEU A 105 -6.43 -8.61 -7.39
CA LEU A 105 -7.15 -7.36 -7.53
C LEU A 105 -7.29 -6.93 -9.01
N SER A 106 -6.29 -7.21 -9.85
CA SER A 106 -6.36 -6.99 -11.31
C SER A 106 -7.46 -7.83 -11.97
N ILE A 107 -7.50 -9.12 -11.63
CA ILE A 107 -8.54 -10.03 -12.12
C ILE A 107 -9.91 -9.58 -11.63
N LEU A 108 -10.05 -9.24 -10.34
CA LEU A 108 -11.31 -8.79 -9.78
C LEU A 108 -11.83 -7.52 -10.48
N SER A 109 -10.94 -6.55 -10.73
CA SER A 109 -11.26 -5.29 -11.41
C SER A 109 -11.73 -5.51 -12.86
N SER A 110 -11.03 -6.36 -13.61
CA SER A 110 -11.38 -6.66 -15.01
C SER A 110 -12.74 -7.35 -15.15
N ASN A 111 -13.18 -8.09 -14.13
CA ASN A 111 -14.46 -8.80 -14.11
C ASN A 111 -15.58 -8.05 -13.37
N ALA A 112 -15.29 -6.95 -12.66
CA ALA A 112 -16.28 -6.28 -11.81
C ALA A 112 -17.51 -5.76 -12.58
N ASN A 113 -17.30 -5.24 -13.78
CA ASN A 113 -18.39 -4.68 -14.60
C ASN A 113 -19.31 -5.75 -15.22
N THR A 114 -18.89 -7.02 -15.21
CA THR A 114 -19.68 -8.15 -15.73
C THR A 114 -20.51 -8.83 -14.64
N LEU A 115 -20.41 -8.37 -13.38
CA LEU A 115 -21.18 -8.93 -12.27
C LEU A 115 -22.70 -8.74 -12.53
N PRO A 116 -23.51 -9.81 -12.43
CA PRO A 116 -24.97 -9.73 -12.47
C PRO A 116 -25.51 -9.21 -11.13
N HIS A 117 -25.10 -8.01 -10.74
CA HIS A 117 -25.41 -7.38 -9.46
C HIS A 117 -25.94 -5.95 -9.65
N PRO A 118 -27.02 -5.54 -8.97
CA PRO A 118 -27.60 -4.20 -9.14
C PRO A 118 -26.61 -3.07 -8.80
N ALA A 119 -25.72 -3.30 -7.83
CA ALA A 119 -24.67 -2.34 -7.43
C ALA A 119 -23.35 -2.48 -8.20
N LYS A 120 -23.32 -3.16 -9.37
CA LYS A 120 -22.06 -3.47 -10.10
C LYS A 120 -21.16 -2.26 -10.36
N SER A 121 -21.73 -1.08 -10.64
CA SER A 121 -20.96 0.13 -10.88
C SER A 121 -20.24 0.62 -9.62
N SER A 122 -20.95 0.62 -8.48
CA SER A 122 -20.36 0.95 -7.17
C SER A 122 -19.29 -0.06 -6.77
N ILE A 123 -19.55 -1.35 -6.99
CA ILE A 123 -18.59 -2.43 -6.72
C ILE A 123 -17.33 -2.24 -7.55
N SER A 124 -17.48 -2.03 -8.85
CA SER A 124 -16.40 -1.76 -9.79
C SER A 124 -15.56 -0.55 -9.39
N SER A 125 -16.21 0.59 -9.10
CA SER A 125 -15.54 1.80 -8.59
C SER A 125 -14.75 1.53 -7.31
N ARG A 126 -15.31 0.75 -6.38
CA ARG A 126 -14.65 0.44 -5.11
C ARG A 126 -13.45 -0.49 -5.28
N ILE A 127 -13.52 -1.43 -6.22
CA ILE A 127 -12.40 -2.30 -6.58
C ILE A 127 -11.27 -1.48 -7.23
N GLN A 128 -11.60 -0.51 -8.08
CA GLN A 128 -10.62 0.42 -8.63
C GLN A 128 -9.94 1.26 -7.53
N GLU A 129 -10.71 1.81 -6.59
CA GLU A 129 -10.15 2.49 -5.42
C GLU A 129 -9.22 1.56 -4.62
N LEU A 130 -9.61 0.30 -4.40
CA LEU A 130 -8.75 -0.68 -3.72
C LEU A 130 -7.43 -0.89 -4.45
N GLN A 131 -7.44 -1.01 -5.78
CA GLN A 131 -6.22 -1.14 -6.58
C GLN A 131 -5.32 0.09 -6.45
N GLU A 132 -5.88 1.28 -6.53
CA GLU A 132 -5.13 2.53 -6.42
C GLU A 132 -4.49 2.70 -5.04
N TYR A 133 -5.25 2.45 -3.97
CA TYR A 133 -4.73 2.52 -2.61
C TYR A 133 -3.71 1.42 -2.32
N SER A 134 -3.92 0.20 -2.83
CA SER A 134 -2.95 -0.91 -2.70
C SER A 134 -1.63 -0.56 -3.37
N LYS A 135 -1.69 -0.04 -4.60
CA LYS A 135 -0.49 0.39 -5.35
C LYS A 135 0.22 1.54 -4.62
N SER A 136 -0.50 2.59 -4.26
CA SER A 136 0.09 3.75 -3.60
C SER A 136 0.67 3.42 -2.22
N LEU A 137 0.07 2.46 -1.50
CA LEU A 137 0.63 1.96 -0.25
C LEU A 137 1.92 1.17 -0.51
N GLY A 138 1.94 0.27 -1.50
CA GLY A 138 3.14 -0.46 -1.92
C GLY A 138 4.30 0.48 -2.27
N ASP A 139 4.06 1.47 -3.13
CA ASP A 139 5.05 2.49 -3.49
C ASP A 139 5.58 3.23 -2.25
N GLY A 140 4.70 3.52 -1.28
CA GLY A 140 5.07 4.16 -0.02
C GLY A 140 5.94 3.27 0.89
N LEU A 141 5.63 1.97 0.96
CA LEU A 141 6.43 1.00 1.71
C LEU A 141 7.79 0.76 1.06
N ASP A 142 7.89 0.83 -0.27
CA ASP A 142 9.18 0.75 -0.97
C ASP A 142 10.08 1.92 -0.58
N ILE A 143 9.54 3.15 -0.56
CA ILE A 143 10.28 4.34 -0.09
C ILE A 143 10.71 4.18 1.38
N LEU A 144 9.80 3.69 2.22
CA LEU A 144 10.03 3.51 3.65
C LEU A 144 11.13 2.46 3.91
N SER A 145 11.05 1.30 3.26
CA SER A 145 12.07 0.25 3.35
C SER A 145 13.44 0.76 2.87
N GLY A 146 13.46 1.61 1.83
CA GLY A 146 14.63 2.35 1.36
C GLY A 146 15.35 3.13 2.47
N LYS A 147 14.59 3.76 3.36
CA LYS A 147 15.11 4.55 4.49
C LYS A 147 15.48 3.71 5.70
N MET A 148 14.89 2.52 5.86
CA MET A 148 15.18 1.61 6.98
C MET A 148 16.47 0.81 6.78
N GLY A 149 16.90 0.61 5.53
CA GLY A 149 18.14 -0.11 5.19
C GLY A 149 17.92 -1.33 4.30
N PRO A 150 19.00 -2.00 3.87
CA PRO A 150 18.94 -3.09 2.88
C PRO A 150 18.12 -4.29 3.35
N ASP A 151 18.17 -4.63 4.63
CA ASP A 151 17.43 -5.77 5.18
C ASP A 151 15.90 -5.61 5.07
N ALA A 152 15.40 -4.37 5.06
CA ALA A 152 13.97 -4.08 4.93
C ALA A 152 13.50 -4.13 3.46
N GLN A 153 14.42 -4.17 2.50
CA GLN A 153 14.11 -4.18 1.07
C GLN A 153 13.89 -5.59 0.52
N VAL A 154 14.29 -6.62 1.26
CA VAL A 154 14.04 -8.02 0.90
C VAL A 154 12.52 -8.29 0.91
N ILE A 155 12.05 -9.08 -0.04
CA ILE A 155 10.67 -9.61 -0.08
C ILE A 155 10.73 -11.05 0.46
N SER A 156 9.84 -11.36 1.39
CA SER A 156 9.68 -12.70 2.01
C SER A 156 8.93 -13.65 1.10
#